data_AF-A0A535HIA2-F1
#
_entry.id   AF-A0A535HIA2-F1
#
_cell.length_a   1.000
_cell.length_b   1.000
_cell.length_c   1.000
_cell.angle_alpha   90.00
_cell.angle_beta   90.00
_cell.angle_gamma   90.00
#
_symmetry.space_group_name_H-M   'P 1'
#
loop_
_entity.id
_entity.type
_entity.pdbx_description
1 polymer ?
#
loop_
_entity_poly.entity_id
_entity_poly.type
_entity_poly.pdbx_seq_one_letter_code
_entity_poly.pdbx_strand_id
1 'polypeptide(L)'
;VLASRMVVQIIRLFLLSLLFTAPALVLLAVVNVNPLIPLAFALLFLLYPVFVVVIISLLSLLLVRVIPVGRGREVLTLFGIALAIGVNLANFLLNPALRDPGFARRPGVALSFPDIPAASSTWLPSGWAGRTGAAILSGDWLTAGQWLLLLLAASAAIFAAGSVLSGRLYMAGWIQAVPPRRRHTTSRARRSSGALPLLSPVLAAVVIKDWRMRTRDLAQLVRFIMPVVFLFVIFGLRFPRLLNAVHSLGDGPPAAMIGLIPAWILLFSLSISLGLSAVSLEGKSIWVYAASPNSTLRFLQAKCWSSALPTAVVVTLAALAAEILIRPGWLWALTAVLLAIAEAAALTTLMVGIGAVFARFDWTDARRMMHPVGVFIGMGLFSLVSGASALLLGIAIALAAVTRFPLFTTWLAAMTISVGGAIAVAALAILFGNQRLRGLEVG
;
A
#
# COMPACT_ATOMS: atom_id res chain seq x y z
N VAL A 1 -18.43 15.29 -21.13
CA VAL A 1 -18.19 14.75 -19.77
C VAL A 1 -16.90 13.90 -19.68
N LEU A 2 -16.67 12.92 -20.57
CA LEU A 2 -15.43 12.12 -20.51
C LEU A 2 -14.16 12.94 -20.79
N ALA A 3 -14.16 13.78 -21.83
CA ALA A 3 -13.06 14.69 -22.13
C ALA A 3 -12.73 15.63 -20.96
N SER A 4 -13.74 16.18 -20.27
CA SER A 4 -13.51 17.03 -19.10
C SER A 4 -12.88 16.26 -17.93
N ARG A 5 -13.24 14.98 -17.72
CA ARG A 5 -12.58 14.13 -16.72
C ARG A 5 -11.13 13.83 -17.09
N MET A 6 -10.83 13.61 -18.37
CA MET A 6 -9.44 13.41 -18.83
C MET A 6 -8.60 14.67 -18.59
N VAL A 7 -9.12 15.86 -18.92
CA VAL A 7 -8.45 17.15 -18.66
C VAL A 7 -8.17 17.35 -17.17
N VAL A 8 -9.17 17.12 -16.31
CA VAL A 8 -8.99 17.22 -14.85
C VAL A 8 -7.91 16.26 -14.35
N GLN A 9 -7.84 15.05 -14.90
CA GLN A 9 -6.81 14.07 -14.54
C GLN A 9 -5.41 14.50 -14.99
N ILE A 10 -5.28 15.06 -16.20
CA ILE A 10 -4.03 15.62 -16.72
C ILE A 10 -3.55 16.77 -15.84
N ILE A 11 -4.44 17.70 -15.48
CA ILE A 11 -4.12 18.83 -14.60
C ILE A 11 -3.66 18.34 -13.22
N ARG A 12 -4.33 17.31 -12.65
CA ARG A 12 -3.92 16.73 -11.37
C ARG A 12 -2.52 16.12 -11.43
N LEU A 13 -2.23 15.36 -12.48
CA LEU A 13 -0.90 14.77 -12.67
C LEU A 13 0.16 15.84 -12.84
N PHE A 14 -0.12 16.88 -13.65
CA PHE A 14 0.75 18.04 -13.82
C PHE A 14 1.07 18.73 -12.49
N LEU A 15 0.04 19.07 -11.69
CA LEU A 15 0.21 19.73 -10.40
C LEU A 15 1.01 18.88 -9.41
N LEU A 16 0.74 17.57 -9.35
CA LEU A 16 1.48 16.66 -8.49
C LEU A 16 2.95 16.56 -8.93
N SER A 17 3.19 16.37 -10.23
CA SER A 17 4.55 16.34 -10.78
C SER A 17 5.31 17.62 -10.46
N LEU A 18 4.69 18.79 -10.67
CA LEU A 18 5.31 20.08 -10.36
C LEU A 18 5.59 20.24 -8.86
N LEU A 19 4.66 19.86 -7.99
CA LEU A 19 4.83 19.95 -6.54
C LEU A 19 6.07 19.16 -6.07
N PHE A 20 6.28 17.95 -6.59
CA PHE A 20 7.41 17.11 -6.18
C PHE A 20 8.73 17.47 -6.88
N THR A 21 8.70 18.07 -8.07
CA THR A 21 9.92 18.32 -8.87
C THR A 21 10.33 19.79 -8.92
N ALA A 22 9.48 20.73 -8.51
CA ALA A 22 9.77 22.16 -8.54
C ALA A 22 11.10 22.55 -7.86
N PRO A 23 11.44 22.03 -6.65
CA PRO A 23 12.74 22.36 -6.04
C PRO A 23 13.93 21.94 -6.91
N ALA A 24 13.83 20.76 -7.54
CA ALA A 24 14.88 20.27 -8.44
C ALA A 24 14.96 21.08 -9.74
N LEU A 25 13.82 21.51 -10.28
CA LEU A 25 13.80 22.35 -11.48
C LEU A 25 14.40 23.74 -11.24
N VAL A 26 14.10 24.35 -10.08
CA VAL A 26 14.70 25.64 -9.68
C VAL A 26 16.21 25.49 -9.53
N LEU A 27 16.67 24.41 -8.87
CA LEU A 27 18.10 24.12 -8.75
C LEU A 27 18.75 23.98 -10.14
N LEU A 28 18.14 23.23 -11.05
CA LEU A 28 18.64 23.07 -12.43
C LEU A 28 18.69 24.40 -13.20
N ALA A 29 17.72 25.28 -12.99
CA ALA A 29 17.68 26.61 -13.60
C ALA A 29 18.84 27.48 -13.12
N VAL A 30 19.13 27.44 -11.82
CA VAL A 30 20.24 28.18 -11.20
C VAL A 30 21.60 27.62 -11.67
N VAL A 31 21.77 26.30 -11.67
CA VAL A 31 23.03 25.64 -12.06
C VAL A 31 23.37 25.87 -13.54
N ASN A 32 22.37 25.84 -14.42
CA ASN A 32 22.58 26.05 -15.86
C ASN A 32 22.45 27.52 -16.28
N VAL A 33 22.27 28.45 -15.33
CA VAL A 33 22.06 29.90 -15.57
C VAL A 33 20.99 30.16 -16.63
N ASN A 34 19.92 29.35 -16.62
CA ASN A 34 18.87 29.43 -17.61
C ASN A 34 17.47 29.40 -16.97
N PRO A 35 16.77 30.55 -16.92
CA PRO A 35 15.47 30.65 -16.27
C PRO A 35 14.33 29.98 -17.06
N LEU A 36 14.58 29.54 -18.31
CA LEU A 36 13.56 28.90 -19.15
C LEU A 36 13.39 27.40 -18.85
N ILE A 37 14.34 26.79 -18.14
CA ILE A 37 14.31 25.35 -17.80
C ILE A 37 13.03 24.95 -17.05
N PRO A 38 12.59 25.64 -15.97
CA PRO A 38 11.37 25.26 -15.25
C PRO A 38 10.12 25.36 -16.12
N LEU A 39 10.04 26.36 -17.01
CA LEU A 39 8.91 26.55 -17.91
C LEU A 39 8.84 25.44 -18.96
N ALA A 40 9.99 25.08 -19.55
CA ALA A 40 10.07 24.03 -20.56
C ALA A 40 9.72 22.65 -19.98
N PHE A 41 10.19 22.34 -18.76
CA PHE A 41 9.81 21.12 -18.05
C PHE A 41 8.35 21.11 -17.59
N ALA A 42 7.79 22.26 -17.19
CA ALA A 42 6.36 22.36 -16.89
C ALA A 42 5.50 22.00 -18.11
N LEU A 43 5.86 22.50 -19.30
CA LEU A 43 5.16 22.17 -20.54
C LEU A 43 5.31 20.67 -20.88
N LEU A 44 6.50 20.09 -20.66
CA LEU A 44 6.73 18.65 -20.83
C LEU A 44 5.86 17.82 -19.88
N PHE A 45 5.75 18.21 -18.61
CA PHE A 45 4.88 17.53 -17.63
C PHE A 45 3.39 17.69 -17.91
N LEU A 46 2.99 18.72 -18.64
CA LEU A 46 1.61 18.87 -19.10
C LEU A 46 1.31 17.94 -20.28
N LEU A 47 2.23 17.83 -21.24
CA LEU A 47 2.01 17.11 -22.50
C LEU A 47 2.26 15.60 -22.41
N TYR A 48 3.27 15.18 -21.65
CA TYR A 48 3.64 13.78 -21.51
C TYR A 48 2.50 12.87 -21.01
N PRO A 49 1.73 13.21 -19.95
CA PRO A 49 0.70 12.30 -19.44
C PRO A 49 -0.53 12.16 -20.35
N VAL A 50 -0.70 13.00 -21.37
CA VAL A 50 -1.91 13.02 -22.21
C VAL A 50 -2.17 11.67 -22.88
N PHE A 51 -1.16 11.10 -23.55
CA PHE A 51 -1.34 9.83 -24.24
C PHE A 51 -1.66 8.69 -23.27
N VAL A 52 -1.00 8.66 -22.10
CA VAL A 52 -1.23 7.65 -21.05
C VAL A 52 -2.66 7.74 -20.51
N VAL A 53 -3.12 8.96 -20.18
CA VAL A 53 -4.49 9.17 -19.66
C VAL A 53 -5.54 8.76 -20.68
N VAL A 54 -5.33 9.07 -21.96
CA VAL A 54 -6.24 8.68 -23.04
C VAL A 54 -6.27 7.16 -23.22
N ILE A 55 -5.12 6.50 -23.29
CA ILE A 55 -5.03 5.03 -23.43
C ILE A 55 -5.71 4.34 -22.25
N ILE A 56 -5.42 4.73 -21.01
CA ILE A 56 -6.04 4.16 -19.81
C ILE A 56 -7.56 4.37 -19.83
N SER A 57 -8.01 5.55 -20.23
CA SER A 57 -9.45 5.86 -20.29
C SER A 57 -10.16 5.01 -21.35
N LEU A 58 -9.58 4.87 -22.54
CA LEU A 58 -10.12 4.01 -23.60
C LEU A 58 -10.12 2.53 -23.20
N LEU A 59 -9.02 2.06 -22.58
CA LEU A 59 -8.94 0.70 -22.06
C LEU A 59 -10.01 0.45 -21.00
N SER A 60 -10.26 1.42 -20.12
CA SER A 60 -11.31 1.31 -19.11
C SER A 60 -12.71 1.20 -19.73
N LEU A 61 -12.99 1.96 -20.79
CA LEU A 61 -14.27 1.90 -21.53
C LEU A 61 -14.42 0.58 -22.28
N LEU A 62 -13.35 0.10 -22.91
CA LEU A 62 -13.33 -1.19 -23.59
C LEU A 62 -13.56 -2.33 -22.59
N LEU A 63 -12.93 -2.25 -21.42
CA LEU A 63 -13.04 -3.27 -20.40
C LEU A 63 -14.49 -3.35 -19.86
N VAL A 64 -15.14 -2.21 -19.62
CA VAL A 64 -16.55 -2.16 -19.20
C VAL A 64 -17.49 -2.84 -20.21
N ARG A 65 -17.13 -2.88 -21.49
CA ARG A 65 -17.92 -3.56 -22.54
C ARG A 65 -17.86 -5.08 -22.44
N VAL A 66 -16.73 -5.64 -22.00
CA VAL A 66 -16.54 -7.09 -21.87
C VAL A 66 -17.07 -7.59 -20.52
N ILE A 67 -17.16 -6.72 -19.51
CA ILE A 67 -17.53 -7.11 -18.15
C ILE A 67 -19.05 -6.99 -17.93
N PRO A 68 -19.72 -8.05 -17.43
CA PRO A 68 -21.13 -8.00 -17.05
C PRO A 68 -21.45 -6.94 -16.00
N VAL A 69 -22.63 -6.32 -16.14
CA VAL A 69 -23.15 -5.29 -15.23
C VAL A 69 -23.15 -5.79 -13.79
N GLY A 70 -22.44 -5.07 -12.91
CA GLY A 70 -22.35 -5.38 -11.49
C GLY A 70 -21.03 -6.04 -11.04
N ARG A 71 -20.19 -6.52 -11.96
CA ARG A 71 -18.81 -6.98 -11.65
C ARG A 71 -17.70 -6.11 -12.25
N GLY A 72 -18.06 -4.99 -12.88
CA GLY A 72 -17.11 -4.03 -13.49
C GLY A 72 -15.98 -3.61 -12.54
N ARG A 73 -16.31 -3.31 -11.29
CA ARG A 73 -15.34 -2.94 -10.26
C ARG A 73 -14.42 -4.10 -9.89
N GLU A 74 -14.94 -5.31 -9.80
CA GLU A 74 -14.18 -6.51 -9.46
C GLU A 74 -13.14 -6.83 -10.54
N VAL A 75 -13.57 -6.90 -11.79
CA VAL A 75 -12.68 -7.24 -12.91
C VAL A 75 -11.67 -6.13 -13.18
N LEU A 76 -12.05 -4.85 -13.07
CA LEU A 76 -11.09 -3.75 -13.19
C LEU A 76 -10.02 -3.82 -12.08
N THR A 77 -10.42 -4.22 -10.87
CA THR A 77 -9.47 -4.41 -9.77
C THR A 77 -8.53 -5.59 -10.07
N LEU A 78 -9.05 -6.73 -10.53
CA LEU A 78 -8.24 -7.88 -10.94
C LEU A 78 -7.29 -7.57 -12.08
N PHE A 79 -7.75 -6.85 -13.10
CA PHE A 79 -6.91 -6.43 -14.21
C PHE A 79 -5.82 -5.46 -13.75
N GLY A 80 -6.17 -4.50 -12.90
CA GLY A 80 -5.20 -3.57 -12.30
C GLY A 80 -4.12 -4.30 -11.49
N ILE A 81 -4.50 -5.33 -10.74
CA ILE A 81 -3.57 -6.22 -10.03
C ILE A 81 -2.68 -6.97 -11.01
N ALA A 82 -3.25 -7.63 -12.01
CA ALA A 82 -2.50 -8.42 -12.97
C ALA A 82 -1.48 -7.55 -13.71
N LEU A 83 -1.89 -6.34 -14.10
CA LEU A 83 -1.01 -5.34 -14.70
C LEU A 83 0.08 -4.90 -13.72
N ALA A 84 -0.26 -4.60 -12.46
CA ALA A 84 0.71 -4.19 -11.45
C ALA A 84 1.74 -5.29 -11.19
N ILE A 85 1.31 -6.54 -11.04
CA ILE A 85 2.19 -7.71 -10.89
C ILE A 85 3.06 -7.87 -12.14
N GLY A 86 2.46 -7.80 -13.34
CA GLY A 86 3.17 -7.94 -14.61
C GLY A 86 4.25 -6.87 -14.80
N VAL A 87 3.93 -5.60 -14.53
CA VAL A 87 4.89 -4.49 -14.59
C VAL A 87 6.00 -4.64 -13.55
N ASN A 88 5.68 -5.05 -12.31
CA ASN A 88 6.70 -5.28 -11.29
C ASN A 88 7.61 -6.47 -11.66
N LEU A 89 7.05 -7.55 -12.19
CA LEU A 89 7.80 -8.70 -12.65
C LEU A 89 8.69 -8.34 -13.84
N ALA A 90 8.14 -7.60 -14.82
CA ALA A 90 8.92 -7.10 -15.96
C ALA A 90 10.04 -6.16 -15.49
N ASN A 91 9.77 -5.22 -14.58
CA ASN A 91 10.80 -4.35 -14.02
C ASN A 91 11.88 -5.18 -13.30
N PHE A 92 11.50 -6.19 -12.51
CA PHE A 92 12.48 -7.07 -11.87
C PHE A 92 13.32 -7.86 -12.90
N LEU A 93 12.68 -8.43 -13.92
CA LEU A 93 13.34 -9.23 -14.93
C LEU A 93 14.20 -8.38 -15.88
N LEU A 94 13.83 -7.13 -16.16
CA LEU A 94 14.49 -6.32 -17.17
C LEU A 94 15.43 -5.27 -16.59
N ASN A 95 15.27 -4.87 -15.33
CA ASN A 95 16.05 -3.79 -14.75
C ASN A 95 17.36 -4.32 -14.11
N PRO A 96 18.54 -4.06 -14.71
CA PRO A 96 19.81 -4.47 -14.15
C PRO A 96 20.11 -3.78 -12.81
N ALA A 97 19.59 -2.58 -12.54
CA ALA A 97 19.76 -1.92 -11.23
C ALA A 97 18.97 -2.62 -10.10
N LEU A 98 17.96 -3.44 -10.44
CA LEU A 98 17.30 -4.32 -9.47
C LEU A 98 17.98 -5.69 -9.35
N ARG A 99 18.89 -6.02 -10.29
CA ARG A 99 19.73 -7.21 -10.31
C ARG A 99 21.11 -6.96 -9.70
N ASP A 100 21.66 -5.75 -9.79
CA ASP A 100 22.94 -5.39 -9.18
C ASP A 100 22.71 -4.71 -7.83
N PRO A 101 23.55 -4.98 -6.82
CA PRO A 101 23.43 -4.32 -5.54
C PRO A 101 23.73 -2.83 -5.72
N GLY A 102 22.69 -1.98 -5.62
CA GLY A 102 22.83 -0.53 -5.49
C GLY A 102 23.63 -0.05 -4.27
N PHE A 103 24.29 -0.96 -3.54
CA PHE A 103 25.21 -0.68 -2.45
C PHE A 103 26.69 -0.88 -2.83
N ALA A 104 27.00 -1.52 -3.95
CA ALA A 104 28.38 -1.59 -4.45
C ALA A 104 28.61 -0.46 -5.45
N ARG A 105 28.92 0.74 -4.93
CA ARG A 105 29.51 1.83 -5.72
C ARG A 105 30.78 1.28 -6.38
N ARG A 106 30.73 0.90 -7.66
CA ARG A 106 31.95 0.65 -8.45
C ARG A 106 32.62 2.00 -8.67
N PRO A 107 33.81 2.27 -8.13
CA PRO A 107 34.52 3.51 -8.42
C PRO A 107 34.79 3.58 -9.92
N GLY A 108 34.42 4.67 -10.59
CA GLY A 108 34.73 4.90 -12.00
C GLY A 108 33.66 4.49 -13.03
N VAL A 109 32.53 3.90 -12.63
CA VAL A 109 31.40 3.69 -13.54
C VAL A 109 30.47 4.89 -13.45
N ALA A 110 30.40 5.70 -14.51
CA ALA A 110 29.42 6.77 -14.64
C ALA A 110 28.01 6.20 -14.43
N LEU A 111 27.15 6.94 -13.71
CA LEU A 111 25.73 6.63 -13.53
C LEU A 111 25.02 6.58 -14.88
N SER A 112 25.15 5.47 -15.60
CA SER A 112 24.30 5.17 -16.75
C SER A 112 23.02 4.58 -16.21
N PHE A 113 21.93 5.34 -16.33
CA PHE A 113 20.60 4.77 -16.19
C PHE A 113 20.50 3.56 -17.14
N PRO A 114 19.89 2.45 -16.72
CA PRO A 114 19.66 1.34 -17.62
C PRO A 114 18.92 1.86 -18.85
N ASP A 115 19.57 1.84 -20.01
CA ASP A 115 18.90 2.11 -21.27
C ASP A 115 17.86 1.01 -21.45
N ILE A 116 16.60 1.32 -21.17
CA ILE A 116 15.48 0.47 -21.53
C ILE A 116 15.27 0.72 -23.03
N PRO A 117 15.70 -0.17 -23.93
CA PRO A 117 15.72 0.13 -25.37
C PRO A 117 14.31 0.39 -25.92
N ALA A 118 13.30 -0.18 -25.24
CA ALA A 118 11.90 0.06 -25.53
C ALA A 118 11.42 1.47 -25.12
N ALA A 119 11.94 2.07 -24.04
CA ALA A 119 11.49 3.39 -23.58
C ALA A 119 12.14 4.55 -24.34
N SER A 120 13.35 4.32 -24.88
CA SER A 120 14.14 5.28 -25.68
C SER A 120 13.89 5.19 -27.19
N SER A 121 13.00 4.30 -27.64
CA SER A 121 12.67 4.13 -29.06
C SER A 121 12.30 5.46 -29.71
N THR A 122 12.77 5.66 -30.95
CA THR A 122 12.57 6.89 -31.72
C THR A 122 11.10 7.18 -32.03
N TRP A 123 10.24 6.17 -31.95
CA TRP A 123 8.83 6.22 -32.37
C TRP A 123 7.85 6.43 -31.22
N LEU A 124 8.31 6.32 -29.96
CA LEU A 124 7.42 6.43 -28.81
C LEU A 124 7.40 7.86 -28.24
N PRO A 125 6.23 8.34 -27.76
CA PRO A 125 6.13 9.63 -27.07
C PRO A 125 7.10 9.77 -25.87
N SER A 126 7.46 8.67 -25.21
CA SER A 126 8.47 8.65 -24.15
C SER A 126 9.87 9.01 -24.65
N GLY A 127 10.23 8.57 -25.85
CA GLY A 127 11.50 8.93 -26.49
C GLY A 127 11.54 10.41 -26.89
N TRP A 128 10.42 10.97 -27.37
CA TRP A 128 10.32 12.40 -27.70
C TRP A 128 10.44 13.27 -26.46
N ALA A 129 9.78 12.90 -25.36
CA ALA A 129 9.91 13.60 -24.09
C ALA A 129 11.34 13.54 -23.55
N GLY A 130 11.99 12.37 -23.59
CA GLY A 130 13.40 12.22 -23.17
C GLY A 130 14.36 13.09 -23.98
N ARG A 131 14.24 13.10 -25.31
CA ARG A 131 15.06 13.95 -26.20
C ARG A 131 14.79 15.43 -26.01
N THR A 132 13.55 15.81 -25.76
CA THR A 132 13.20 17.20 -25.40
C THR A 132 13.89 17.62 -24.10
N GLY A 133 13.82 16.78 -23.05
CA GLY A 133 14.47 17.04 -21.77
C GLY A 133 16.00 17.15 -21.90
N ALA A 134 16.62 16.25 -22.66
CA ALA A 134 18.07 16.29 -22.92
C ALA A 134 18.48 17.56 -23.70
N ALA A 135 17.70 17.95 -24.70
CA ALA A 135 17.94 19.17 -25.48
C ALA A 135 17.79 20.45 -24.62
N ILE A 136 16.78 20.50 -23.73
CA ILE A 136 16.61 21.60 -22.76
C ILE A 136 17.84 21.73 -21.85
N LEU A 137 18.35 20.61 -21.34
CA LEU A 137 19.50 20.60 -20.42
C LEU A 137 20.83 20.91 -21.11
N SER A 138 20.97 20.57 -22.39
CA SER A 138 22.15 20.90 -23.21
C SER A 138 22.13 22.32 -23.78
N GLY A 139 21.02 23.06 -23.59
CA GLY A 139 20.85 24.42 -24.13
C GLY A 139 20.48 24.48 -25.61
N ASP A 140 20.26 23.34 -26.27
CA ASP A 140 19.80 23.26 -27.66
C ASP A 140 18.28 23.42 -27.75
N TRP A 141 17.83 24.68 -27.71
CA TRP A 141 16.42 25.05 -27.76
C TRP A 141 15.73 24.71 -29.09
N LEU A 142 16.48 24.63 -30.19
CA LEU A 142 15.92 24.32 -31.51
C LEU A 142 15.50 22.85 -31.56
N THR A 143 16.41 21.95 -31.17
CA THR A 143 16.11 20.51 -31.08
C THR A 143 15.04 20.24 -30.02
N ALA A 144 15.07 20.94 -28.88
CA ALA A 144 14.03 20.86 -27.87
C ALA A 144 12.65 21.23 -28.45
N GLY A 145 12.57 22.34 -29.19
CA GLY A 145 11.33 22.81 -29.80
C GLY A 145 10.74 21.82 -30.81
N GLN A 146 11.58 21.19 -31.64
CA GLN A 146 11.14 20.20 -32.64
C GLN A 146 10.48 18.98 -31.98
N TRP A 147 11.16 18.37 -31.00
CA TRP A 147 10.63 17.19 -30.30
C TRP A 147 9.41 17.53 -29.43
N LEU A 148 9.39 18.73 -28.84
CA LEU A 148 8.25 19.21 -28.07
C LEU A 148 7.03 19.46 -28.94
N LEU A 149 7.21 20.04 -30.13
CA LEU A 149 6.13 20.26 -31.10
C LEU A 149 5.59 18.93 -31.62
N LEU A 150 6.46 17.96 -31.89
CA LEU A 150 6.05 16.60 -32.25
C LEU A 150 5.22 15.95 -31.13
N LEU A 151 5.67 16.08 -29.87
CA LEU A 151 4.94 15.59 -28.71
C LEU A 151 3.58 16.30 -28.55
N LEU A 152 3.54 17.62 -28.76
CA LEU A 152 2.31 18.41 -28.72
C LEU A 152 1.32 17.94 -29.80
N ALA A 153 1.78 17.79 -31.05
CA ALA A 153 0.96 17.35 -32.17
C ALA A 153 0.41 15.94 -31.93
N ALA A 154 1.25 15.01 -31.46
CA ALA A 154 0.83 13.66 -31.14
C ALA A 154 -0.16 13.62 -29.96
N SER A 155 0.11 14.37 -28.89
CA SER A 155 -0.79 14.45 -27.74
C SER A 155 -2.14 15.06 -28.12
N ALA A 156 -2.16 16.10 -28.96
CA ALA A 156 -3.38 16.69 -29.48
C ALA A 156 -4.17 15.71 -30.36
N ALA A 157 -3.49 15.00 -31.29
CA ALA A 157 -4.11 14.00 -32.15
C ALA A 157 -4.70 12.83 -31.34
N ILE A 158 -3.95 12.30 -30.37
CA ILE A 158 -4.39 11.21 -29.50
C ILE A 158 -5.56 11.66 -28.63
N PHE A 159 -5.51 12.88 -28.07
CA PHE A 159 -6.60 13.42 -27.27
C PHE A 159 -7.88 13.61 -28.11
N ALA A 160 -7.76 14.17 -29.33
CA ALA A 160 -8.88 14.33 -30.24
C ALA A 160 -9.48 12.98 -30.62
N ALA A 161 -8.66 12.03 -31.10
CA ALA A 161 -9.10 10.68 -31.45
C ALA A 161 -9.73 9.95 -30.26
N GLY A 162 -9.10 10.03 -29.08
CA GLY A 162 -9.58 9.45 -27.85
C GLY A 162 -10.92 10.03 -27.39
N SER A 163 -11.11 11.34 -27.54
CA SER A 163 -12.37 12.01 -27.20
C SER A 163 -13.53 11.51 -28.08
N VAL A 164 -13.31 11.41 -29.39
CA VAL A 164 -14.30 10.90 -30.36
C VAL A 164 -14.61 9.42 -30.09
N LEU A 165 -13.58 8.60 -29.93
CA LEU A 165 -13.74 7.17 -29.68
C LEU A 165 -14.41 6.91 -28.33
N SER A 166 -14.09 7.69 -27.30
CA SER A 166 -14.72 7.60 -25.98
C SER A 166 -16.22 7.88 -26.04
N GLY A 167 -16.66 8.85 -26.86
CA GLY A 167 -18.07 9.15 -27.07
C GLY A 167 -18.83 7.98 -27.68
N ARG A 168 -18.25 7.36 -28.71
CA ARG A 168 -18.82 6.18 -29.38
C ARG A 168 -18.90 4.96 -28.45
N LEU A 169 -17.80 4.69 -27.73
CA LEU A 169 -17.74 3.56 -26.80
C LEU A 169 -18.68 3.75 -25.60
N TYR A 170 -18.82 4.98 -25.10
CA TYR A 170 -19.70 5.28 -23.98
C TYR A 170 -21.18 5.09 -24.33
N MET A 171 -21.62 5.58 -25.49
CA MET A 171 -23.00 5.35 -25.98
C MET A 171 -23.31 3.86 -26.12
N ALA A 172 -22.36 3.09 -26.68
CA ALA A 172 -22.52 1.64 -26.83
C ALA A 172 -22.55 0.90 -25.47
N GLY A 173 -21.74 1.32 -24.50
CA GLY A 173 -21.70 0.74 -23.16
C GLY A 173 -22.90 1.10 -22.27
N TRP A 174 -23.52 2.26 -22.50
CA TRP A 174 -24.69 2.72 -21.72
C TRP A 174 -25.91 1.82 -21.92
N ILE A 175 -26.13 1.31 -23.14
CA ILE A 175 -27.24 0.39 -23.46
C ILE A 175 -27.12 -0.93 -22.71
N GLN A 176 -25.89 -1.36 -22.42
CA GLN A 176 -25.62 -2.57 -21.64
C GLN A 176 -25.77 -2.34 -20.12
N ALA A 177 -25.77 -1.10 -19.64
CA ALA A 177 -25.77 -0.77 -18.21
C ALA A 177 -27.16 -0.80 -17.54
N VAL A 178 -28.23 -1.11 -18.28
CA VAL A 178 -29.55 -1.37 -17.69
C VAL A 178 -29.44 -2.65 -16.86
N PRO A 179 -29.53 -2.57 -15.52
CA PRO A 179 -29.35 -3.75 -14.70
C PRO A 179 -30.50 -4.72 -14.97
N PRO A 180 -30.25 -6.01 -15.25
CA PRO A 180 -31.32 -6.99 -15.18
C PRO A 180 -31.88 -6.96 -13.76
N ARG A 181 -33.21 -6.91 -13.64
CA ARG A 181 -33.96 -6.97 -12.38
C ARG A 181 -33.42 -8.16 -11.58
N ARG A 182 -32.64 -7.91 -10.53
CA ARG A 182 -32.10 -8.98 -9.70
C ARG A 182 -33.26 -9.70 -9.04
N ARG A 183 -33.44 -10.98 -9.35
CA ARG A 183 -34.27 -11.86 -8.56
C ARG A 183 -33.62 -11.95 -7.19
N HIS A 184 -34.30 -11.45 -6.15
CA HIS A 184 -33.90 -11.70 -4.77
C HIS A 184 -33.95 -13.21 -4.55
N THR A 185 -32.80 -13.87 -4.66
CA THR A 185 -32.66 -15.22 -4.11
C THR A 185 -32.68 -15.03 -2.61
N THR A 186 -33.78 -15.42 -1.96
CA THR A 186 -33.88 -15.53 -0.52
C THR A 186 -32.86 -16.57 -0.07
N SER A 187 -31.62 -16.13 0.19
CA SER A 187 -30.61 -17.01 0.75
C SER A 187 -31.06 -17.33 2.16
N ARG A 188 -31.57 -18.55 2.36
CA ARG A 188 -31.93 -19.07 3.68
C ARG A 188 -30.71 -18.89 4.57
N ALA A 189 -30.83 -18.02 5.58
CA ALA A 189 -29.74 -17.72 6.50
C ALA A 189 -29.36 -19.01 7.23
N ARG A 190 -28.34 -19.70 6.70
CA ARG A 190 -27.76 -20.87 7.35
C ARG A 190 -27.13 -20.33 8.63
N ARG A 191 -27.79 -20.57 9.78
CA ARG A 191 -27.26 -20.27 11.11
C ARG A 191 -25.96 -21.04 11.24
N SER A 192 -24.86 -20.39 10.93
CA SER A 192 -23.55 -20.93 11.26
C SER A 192 -23.34 -20.67 12.73
N SER A 193 -23.64 -21.68 13.55
CA SER A 193 -23.06 -21.85 14.86
C SER A 193 -21.58 -22.20 14.69
N GLY A 194 -20.80 -21.27 14.12
CA GLY A 194 -19.35 -21.36 14.13
C GLY A 194 -18.90 -20.98 15.53
N ALA A 195 -18.91 -21.92 16.46
CA ALA A 195 -18.32 -21.71 17.76
C ALA A 195 -16.81 -21.60 17.56
N LEU A 196 -16.27 -20.38 17.68
CA LEU A 196 -14.86 -20.22 17.99
C LEU A 196 -14.74 -20.52 19.49
N PRO A 197 -14.14 -21.65 19.90
CA PRO A 197 -14.26 -22.16 21.27
C PRO A 197 -13.66 -21.24 22.34
N LEU A 198 -12.88 -20.24 21.94
CA LEU A 198 -12.19 -19.29 22.81
C LEU A 198 -12.86 -17.91 22.90
N LEU A 199 -13.95 -17.67 22.15
CA LEU A 199 -14.62 -16.37 22.10
C LEU A 199 -16.07 -16.48 22.59
N SER A 200 -16.56 -15.42 23.22
CA SER A 200 -17.99 -15.34 23.55
C SER A 200 -18.82 -15.44 22.26
N PRO A 201 -20.04 -16.02 22.30
CA PRO A 201 -20.87 -16.18 21.12
C PRO A 201 -21.11 -14.87 20.34
N VAL A 202 -21.19 -13.75 21.07
CA VAL A 202 -21.36 -12.40 20.50
C VAL A 202 -20.09 -11.96 19.75
N LEU A 203 -18.91 -12.13 20.35
CA LEU A 203 -17.62 -11.81 19.71
C LEU A 203 -17.43 -12.65 18.44
N ALA A 204 -17.64 -13.96 18.54
CA ALA A 204 -17.51 -14.89 17.42
C ALA A 204 -18.45 -14.54 16.26
N ALA A 205 -19.70 -14.16 16.54
CA ALA A 205 -20.65 -13.75 15.52
C ALA A 205 -20.18 -12.51 14.75
N VAL A 206 -19.62 -11.51 15.44
CA VAL A 206 -19.09 -10.29 14.80
C VAL A 206 -17.85 -10.61 13.96
N VAL A 207 -16.92 -11.44 14.47
CA VAL A 207 -15.73 -11.87 13.70
C VAL A 207 -16.13 -12.62 12.43
N ILE A 208 -17.04 -13.59 12.54
CA ILE A 208 -17.51 -14.38 11.39
C ILE A 208 -18.22 -13.48 10.36
N LYS A 209 -19.04 -12.53 10.84
CA LYS A 209 -19.71 -11.55 9.98
C LYS A 209 -18.68 -10.74 9.19
N ASP A 210 -17.69 -10.17 9.86
CA ASP A 210 -16.65 -9.35 9.22
C ASP A 210 -15.88 -10.13 8.16
N TRP A 211 -15.48 -11.37 8.45
CA TRP A 211 -14.74 -12.18 7.49
C TRP A 211 -15.59 -12.59 6.28
N ARG A 212 -16.88 -12.89 6.49
CA ARG A 212 -17.81 -13.11 5.39
C ARG A 212 -18.00 -11.87 4.52
N MET A 213 -17.99 -10.69 5.12
CA MET A 213 -18.09 -9.44 4.38
C MET A 213 -16.83 -9.20 3.54
N ARG A 214 -15.63 -9.41 4.12
CA ARG A 214 -14.35 -9.26 3.42
C ARG A 214 -14.18 -10.24 2.26
N THR A 215 -14.57 -11.50 2.45
CA THR A 215 -14.50 -12.53 1.39
C THR A 215 -15.53 -12.32 0.29
N ARG A 216 -16.63 -11.60 0.56
CA ARG A 216 -17.63 -11.20 -0.43
C ARG A 216 -17.26 -9.94 -1.21
N ASP A 217 -16.44 -9.06 -0.65
CA ASP A 217 -15.97 -7.85 -1.32
C ASP A 217 -14.56 -8.07 -1.88
N LEU A 218 -14.47 -8.30 -3.20
CA LEU A 218 -13.19 -8.53 -3.86
C LEU A 218 -12.21 -7.38 -3.63
N ALA A 219 -12.67 -6.13 -3.51
CA ALA A 219 -11.76 -5.01 -3.25
C ALA A 219 -11.09 -5.11 -1.88
N GLN A 220 -11.77 -5.67 -0.87
CA GLN A 220 -11.20 -5.90 0.45
C GLN A 220 -10.24 -7.10 0.44
N LEU A 221 -10.63 -8.18 -0.25
CA LEU A 221 -9.77 -9.34 -0.42
C LEU A 221 -8.45 -8.97 -1.11
N VAL A 222 -8.51 -8.12 -2.13
CA VAL A 222 -7.33 -7.61 -2.85
C VAL A 222 -6.43 -6.79 -1.94
N ARG A 223 -7.00 -5.89 -1.12
CA ARG A 223 -6.20 -5.09 -0.15
C ARG A 223 -5.46 -5.98 0.85
N PHE A 224 -6.03 -7.14 1.19
CA PHE A 224 -5.40 -8.13 2.07
C PHE A 224 -4.33 -8.96 1.36
N ILE A 225 -4.58 -9.42 0.12
CA ILE A 225 -3.67 -10.31 -0.62
C ILE A 225 -2.48 -9.56 -1.23
N MET A 226 -2.68 -8.31 -1.69
CA MET A 226 -1.63 -7.56 -2.40
C MET A 226 -0.32 -7.40 -1.64
N PRO A 227 -0.32 -7.03 -0.35
CA PRO A 227 0.93 -6.92 0.41
C PRO A 227 1.67 -8.25 0.51
N VAL A 228 0.95 -9.37 0.64
CA VAL A 228 1.52 -10.72 0.71
C VAL A 228 2.17 -11.09 -0.61
N VAL A 229 1.47 -10.89 -1.73
CA VAL A 229 2.00 -11.15 -3.07
C VAL A 229 3.22 -10.28 -3.34
N PHE A 230 3.15 -8.99 -3.01
CA PHE A 230 4.26 -8.06 -3.21
C PHE A 230 5.49 -8.45 -2.39
N LEU A 231 5.29 -8.83 -1.13
CA LEU A 231 6.37 -9.34 -0.29
C LEU A 231 6.98 -10.60 -0.90
N PHE A 232 6.16 -11.57 -1.30
CA PHE A 232 6.63 -12.82 -1.90
C PHE A 232 7.43 -12.57 -3.19
N VAL A 233 6.98 -11.64 -4.04
CA VAL A 233 7.69 -11.27 -5.26
C VAL A 233 9.03 -10.61 -4.92
N ILE A 234 9.06 -9.60 -4.05
CA ILE A 234 10.31 -8.89 -3.73
C ILE A 234 11.29 -9.78 -2.99
N PHE A 235 10.83 -10.39 -1.89
CA PHE A 235 11.70 -11.19 -1.05
C PHE A 235 12.03 -12.51 -1.72
N GLY A 236 11.08 -13.23 -2.30
CA GLY A 236 11.34 -14.51 -2.99
C GLY A 236 12.35 -14.37 -4.13
N LEU A 237 12.26 -13.29 -4.92
CA LEU A 237 13.18 -13.08 -6.04
C LEU A 237 14.56 -12.55 -5.64
N ARG A 238 14.68 -11.83 -4.50
CA ARG A 238 15.97 -11.34 -3.97
C ARG A 238 16.58 -12.24 -2.90
N PHE A 239 15.85 -13.27 -2.49
CA PHE A 239 16.12 -14.07 -1.33
C PHE A 239 17.53 -14.66 -1.28
N PRO A 240 18.05 -15.31 -2.35
CA PRO A 240 19.35 -15.98 -2.27
C PRO A 240 20.51 -15.03 -1.98
N ARG A 241 20.42 -13.77 -2.43
CA ARG A 241 21.48 -12.78 -2.25
C ARG A 241 21.39 -12.06 -0.91
N LEU A 242 20.17 -11.76 -0.46
CA LEU A 242 19.91 -11.26 0.89
C LEU A 242 20.36 -12.30 1.93
N LEU A 243 20.06 -13.58 1.71
CA LEU A 243 20.54 -14.67 2.56
C LEU A 243 22.06 -14.68 2.70
N ASN A 244 22.81 -14.58 1.60
CA ASN A 244 24.27 -14.60 1.65
C ASN A 244 24.83 -13.40 2.45
N ALA A 245 24.23 -12.22 2.28
CA ALA A 245 24.58 -11.06 3.08
C ALA A 245 24.25 -11.28 4.57
N VAL A 246 23.11 -11.87 4.90
CA VAL A 246 22.70 -12.12 6.29
C VAL A 246 23.53 -13.23 6.94
N HIS A 247 23.83 -14.32 6.23
CA HIS A 247 24.73 -15.37 6.72
C HIS A 247 26.14 -14.82 7.02
N SER A 248 26.56 -13.75 6.34
CA SER A 248 27.84 -13.09 6.65
C SER A 248 27.87 -12.38 8.00
N LEU A 249 26.70 -12.09 8.61
CA LEU A 249 26.60 -11.56 9.98
C LEU A 249 26.78 -12.65 11.05
N GLY A 250 26.80 -13.93 10.66
CA GLY A 250 26.88 -15.07 11.58
C GLY A 250 25.61 -15.32 12.39
N ASP A 251 25.68 -16.30 13.29
CA ASP A 251 24.58 -16.66 14.17
C ASP A 251 24.44 -15.63 15.30
N GLY A 252 23.27 -14.99 15.41
CA GLY A 252 23.04 -14.02 16.46
C GLY A 252 21.80 -13.14 16.29
N PRO A 253 21.56 -12.23 17.24
CA PRO A 253 20.40 -11.34 17.23
C PRO A 253 20.31 -10.41 16.00
N PRO A 254 21.42 -9.88 15.41
CA PRO A 254 21.33 -9.07 14.21
C PRO A 254 20.70 -9.81 13.03
N ALA A 255 21.02 -11.09 12.85
CA ALA A 255 20.46 -11.90 11.78
C ALA A 255 18.95 -12.14 11.98
N ALA A 256 18.51 -12.36 13.23
CA ALA A 256 17.09 -12.45 13.59
C ALA A 256 16.35 -11.10 13.42
N MET A 257 16.98 -9.97 13.72
CA MET A 257 16.38 -8.64 13.44
C MET A 257 16.12 -8.43 11.95
N ILE A 258 17.06 -8.85 11.10
CA ILE A 258 16.90 -8.73 9.64
C ILE A 258 15.78 -9.67 9.15
N GLY A 259 15.64 -10.85 9.76
CA GLY A 259 14.54 -11.79 9.49
C GLY A 259 13.15 -11.24 9.80
N LEU A 260 13.03 -10.25 10.69
CA LEU A 260 11.77 -9.59 11.00
C LEU A 260 11.33 -8.51 10.00
N ILE A 261 12.23 -7.99 9.17
CA ILE A 261 11.92 -6.91 8.21
C ILE A 261 10.73 -7.26 7.29
N PRO A 262 10.67 -8.45 6.64
CA PRO A 262 9.53 -8.83 5.82
C PRO A 262 8.21 -8.88 6.62
N ALA A 263 8.29 -9.38 7.86
CA ALA A 263 7.15 -9.50 8.76
C ALA A 263 6.63 -8.11 9.18
N TRP A 264 7.52 -7.16 9.49
CA TRP A 264 7.16 -5.77 9.80
C TRP A 264 6.54 -5.02 8.62
N ILE A 265 7.01 -5.24 7.40
CA ILE A 265 6.41 -4.66 6.19
C ILE A 265 4.96 -5.16 6.02
N LEU A 266 4.74 -6.47 6.17
CA LEU A 266 3.39 -7.03 6.14
C LEU A 266 2.53 -6.50 7.28
N LEU A 267 3.10 -6.43 8.47
CA LEU A 267 2.40 -5.95 9.65
C LEU A 267 1.91 -4.51 9.45
N PHE A 268 2.74 -3.62 8.91
CA PHE A 268 2.34 -2.25 8.57
C PHE A 268 1.15 -2.22 7.61
N SER A 269 1.28 -2.95 6.50
CA SER A 269 0.27 -2.93 5.44
C SER A 269 -1.07 -3.53 5.88
N LEU A 270 -1.02 -4.66 6.59
CA LEU A 270 -2.20 -5.38 7.08
C LEU A 270 -2.87 -4.64 8.24
N SER A 271 -2.10 -4.03 9.15
CA SER A 271 -2.67 -3.26 10.27
C SER A 271 -3.46 -2.05 9.77
N ILE A 272 -2.96 -1.35 8.74
CA ILE A 272 -3.67 -0.21 8.15
C ILE A 272 -4.92 -0.68 7.39
N SER A 273 -4.80 -1.72 6.56
CA SER A 273 -5.90 -2.16 5.71
C SER A 273 -7.03 -2.82 6.49
N LEU A 274 -6.71 -3.66 7.49
CA LEU A 274 -7.68 -4.40 8.29
C LEU A 274 -8.07 -3.67 9.57
N GLY A 275 -7.11 -3.11 10.31
CA GLY A 275 -7.34 -2.51 11.63
C GLY A 275 -8.01 -1.14 11.54
N LEU A 276 -7.39 -0.21 10.80
CA LEU A 276 -7.83 1.19 10.70
C LEU A 276 -9.22 1.31 10.03
N SER A 277 -9.58 0.33 9.21
CA SER A 277 -10.87 0.25 8.53
C SER A 277 -11.94 -0.56 9.29
N ALA A 278 -11.56 -1.31 10.33
CA ALA A 278 -12.40 -2.31 10.99
C ALA A 278 -13.75 -1.76 11.52
N VAL A 279 -13.72 -0.58 12.14
CA VAL A 279 -14.91 0.08 12.71
C VAL A 279 -15.73 0.76 11.63
N SER A 280 -15.07 1.44 10.69
CA SER A 280 -15.74 2.14 9.58
C SER A 280 -16.46 1.17 8.64
N LEU A 281 -16.05 -0.11 8.59
CA LEU A 281 -16.73 -1.16 7.82
C LEU A 281 -18.21 -1.37 8.21
N GLU A 282 -18.62 -1.02 9.43
CA GLU A 282 -20.05 -1.12 9.81
C GLU A 282 -20.92 -0.12 9.03
N GLY A 283 -20.35 1.01 8.63
CA GLY A 283 -21.07 2.06 7.92
C GLY A 283 -22.38 2.45 8.62
N LYS A 284 -23.46 2.58 7.84
CA LYS A 284 -24.80 2.94 8.33
C LYS A 284 -25.44 1.88 9.23
N SER A 285 -24.92 0.65 9.25
CA SER A 285 -25.48 -0.44 10.06
C SER A 285 -25.06 -0.41 11.53
N ILE A 286 -24.19 0.53 11.92
CA ILE A 286 -23.72 0.70 13.30
C ILE A 286 -24.87 0.87 14.30
N TRP A 287 -25.96 1.53 13.89
CA TRP A 287 -27.16 1.74 14.70
C TRP A 287 -27.80 0.45 15.21
N VAL A 288 -27.72 -0.64 14.44
CA VAL A 288 -28.24 -1.96 14.85
C VAL A 288 -27.46 -2.50 16.04
N TYR A 289 -26.15 -2.25 16.09
CA TYR A 289 -25.32 -2.64 17.23
C TYR A 289 -25.51 -1.68 18.41
N ALA A 290 -25.60 -0.38 18.16
CA ALA A 290 -25.82 0.63 19.19
C ALA A 290 -27.16 0.43 19.94
N ALA A 291 -28.19 -0.04 19.24
CA ALA A 291 -29.47 -0.39 19.85
C ALA A 291 -29.46 -1.74 20.62
N SER A 292 -28.37 -2.51 20.54
CA SER A 292 -28.25 -3.78 21.25
C SER A 292 -27.79 -3.56 22.69
N PRO A 293 -28.14 -4.44 23.65
CA PRO A 293 -27.72 -4.31 25.06
C PRO A 293 -26.22 -4.61 25.28
N ASN A 294 -25.41 -4.64 24.22
CA ASN A 294 -23.99 -4.97 24.30
C ASN A 294 -23.16 -3.70 24.46
N SER A 295 -22.13 -3.77 25.29
CA SER A 295 -21.21 -2.65 25.44
C SER A 295 -20.37 -2.41 24.17
N THR A 296 -20.10 -1.13 23.90
CA THR A 296 -19.18 -0.70 22.84
C THR A 296 -17.75 -1.23 23.03
N LEU A 297 -17.32 -1.52 24.26
CA LEU A 297 -16.01 -2.16 24.48
C LEU A 297 -15.97 -3.59 23.92
N ARG A 298 -17.05 -4.38 24.09
CA ARG A 298 -17.15 -5.73 23.51
C ARG A 298 -17.16 -5.69 21.99
N PHE A 299 -17.74 -4.65 21.40
CA PHE A 299 -17.68 -4.42 19.96
C PHE A 299 -16.24 -4.21 19.49
N LEU A 300 -15.51 -3.30 20.14
CA LEU A 300 -14.11 -3.04 19.80
C LEU A 300 -13.22 -4.26 20.00
N GLN A 301 -13.44 -5.04 21.07
CA GLN A 301 -12.74 -6.32 21.26
C GLN A 301 -13.01 -7.28 20.10
N ALA A 302 -14.27 -7.40 19.65
CA ALA A 302 -14.60 -8.23 18.48
C ALA A 302 -13.85 -7.78 17.24
N LYS A 303 -13.75 -6.46 17.03
CA LYS A 303 -13.01 -5.87 15.91
C LYS A 303 -11.52 -6.13 16.01
N CYS A 304 -10.93 -6.02 17.20
CA CYS A 304 -9.54 -6.37 17.45
C CYS A 304 -9.29 -7.84 17.10
N TRP A 305 -10.13 -8.78 17.55
CA TRP A 305 -10.00 -10.20 17.18
C TRP A 305 -10.16 -10.42 15.66
N SER A 306 -11.11 -9.74 15.04
CA SER A 306 -11.39 -9.82 13.60
C SER A 306 -10.23 -9.34 12.71
N SER A 307 -9.43 -8.37 13.18
CA SER A 307 -8.28 -7.83 12.43
C SER A 307 -6.94 -8.42 12.87
N ALA A 308 -6.74 -8.62 14.18
CA ALA A 308 -5.48 -9.09 14.75
C ALA A 308 -5.21 -10.55 14.39
N LEU A 309 -6.22 -11.42 14.42
CA LEU A 309 -6.05 -12.85 14.12
C LEU A 309 -5.50 -13.10 12.71
N PRO A 310 -6.12 -12.64 11.62
CA PRO A 310 -5.59 -12.87 10.27
C PRO A 310 -4.24 -12.19 10.05
N THR A 311 -4.02 -11.01 10.65
CA THR A 311 -2.74 -10.30 10.53
C THR A 311 -1.63 -11.04 11.24
N ALA A 312 -1.86 -11.49 12.49
CA ALA A 312 -0.91 -12.26 13.27
C ALA A 312 -0.54 -13.55 12.52
N VAL A 313 -1.52 -14.31 12.02
CA VAL A 313 -1.25 -15.53 11.25
C VAL A 313 -0.31 -15.25 10.07
N VAL A 314 -0.61 -14.24 9.24
CA VAL A 314 0.20 -13.94 8.05
C VAL A 314 1.59 -13.42 8.42
N VAL A 315 1.69 -12.53 9.41
CA VAL A 315 2.96 -11.97 9.89
C VAL A 315 3.83 -13.05 10.54
N THR A 316 3.24 -13.94 11.33
CA THR A 316 3.95 -15.07 11.94
C THR A 316 4.45 -16.05 10.90
N LEU A 317 3.65 -16.39 9.88
CA LEU A 317 4.10 -17.26 8.80
C LEU A 317 5.27 -16.64 8.03
N ALA A 318 5.22 -15.33 7.79
CA ALA A 318 6.31 -14.62 7.13
C ALA A 318 7.59 -14.55 7.99
N ALA A 319 7.45 -14.26 9.29
CA ALA A 319 8.56 -14.27 10.24
C ALA A 319 9.18 -15.66 10.35
N LEU A 320 8.36 -16.69 10.53
CA LEU A 320 8.81 -18.09 10.62
C LEU A 320 9.55 -18.51 9.35
N ALA A 321 9.00 -18.20 8.17
CA ALA A 321 9.66 -18.50 6.90
C ALA A 321 11.02 -17.78 6.79
N ALA A 322 11.10 -16.50 7.15
CA ALA A 322 12.36 -15.75 7.13
C ALA A 322 13.39 -16.33 8.11
N GLU A 323 13.00 -16.60 9.36
CA GLU A 323 13.87 -17.11 10.40
C GLU A 323 14.39 -18.54 10.12
N ILE A 324 13.54 -19.43 9.58
CA ILE A 324 13.96 -20.80 9.17
C ILE A 324 15.01 -20.73 8.06
N LEU A 325 14.89 -19.76 7.18
CA LEU A 325 15.76 -19.64 6.01
C LEU A 325 17.08 -18.94 6.36
N ILE A 326 17.06 -17.96 7.26
CA ILE A 326 18.26 -17.23 7.74
C ILE A 326 19.07 -18.05 8.77
N ARG A 327 18.38 -18.89 9.56
CA ARG A 327 18.98 -19.75 10.61
C ARG A 327 19.88 -19.01 11.63
N PRO A 328 19.42 -17.94 12.30
CA PRO A 328 20.25 -17.19 13.26
C PRO A 328 20.51 -17.91 14.59
N GLY A 329 20.03 -19.16 14.76
CA GLY A 329 20.00 -19.91 16.01
C GLY A 329 18.60 -20.01 16.59
N TRP A 330 18.27 -21.16 17.21
CA TRP A 330 16.91 -21.50 17.61
C TRP A 330 16.31 -20.55 18.65
N LEU A 331 17.12 -20.08 19.61
CA LEU A 331 16.70 -19.11 20.64
C LEU A 331 16.35 -17.75 20.04
N TRP A 332 17.19 -17.27 19.11
CA TRP A 332 17.01 -15.97 18.46
C TRP A 332 15.79 -16.00 17.53
N ALA A 333 15.66 -17.05 16.73
CA ALA A 333 14.49 -17.27 15.88
C ALA A 333 13.19 -17.35 16.70
N LEU A 334 13.20 -18.06 17.83
CA LEU A 334 12.02 -18.16 18.70
C LEU A 334 11.62 -16.80 19.28
N THR A 335 12.57 -16.04 19.82
CA THR A 335 12.29 -14.71 20.38
C THR A 335 11.83 -13.71 19.31
N ALA A 336 12.39 -13.76 18.10
CA ALA A 336 11.95 -12.95 16.97
C ALA A 336 10.51 -13.28 16.55
N VAL A 337 10.16 -14.56 16.40
CA VAL A 337 8.80 -14.99 16.05
C VAL A 337 7.80 -14.58 17.14
N LEU A 338 8.15 -14.75 18.42
CA LEU A 338 7.31 -14.31 19.54
C LEU A 338 7.10 -12.80 19.55
N LEU A 339 8.16 -12.02 19.29
CA LEU A 339 8.06 -10.57 19.15
C LEU A 339 7.12 -10.19 18.00
N ALA A 340 7.26 -10.83 16.84
CA ALA A 340 6.40 -10.58 15.68
C ALA A 340 4.92 -10.87 15.97
N ILE A 341 4.61 -11.95 16.71
CA ILE A 341 3.24 -12.27 17.14
C ILE A 341 2.71 -11.18 18.08
N ALA A 342 3.49 -10.80 19.08
CA ALA A 342 3.08 -9.82 20.08
C ALA A 342 2.85 -8.43 19.47
N GLU A 343 3.77 -7.97 18.62
CA GLU A 343 3.62 -6.72 17.88
C GLU A 343 2.47 -6.79 16.88
N ALA A 344 2.23 -7.95 16.24
CA ALA A 344 1.10 -8.09 15.35
C ALA A 344 -0.24 -7.90 16.07
N ALA A 345 -0.39 -8.47 17.27
CA ALA A 345 -1.57 -8.26 18.09
C ALA A 345 -1.67 -6.80 18.57
N ALA A 346 -0.58 -6.21 19.09
CA ALA A 346 -0.58 -4.87 19.65
C ALA A 346 -0.82 -3.78 18.59
N LEU A 347 -0.07 -3.80 17.48
CA LEU A 347 -0.14 -2.76 16.45
C LEU A 347 -1.44 -2.83 15.64
N THR A 348 -1.99 -4.02 15.41
CA THR A 348 -3.32 -4.13 14.77
C THR A 348 -4.41 -3.59 15.69
N THR A 349 -4.33 -3.88 16.99
CA THR A 349 -5.25 -3.37 18.00
C THR A 349 -5.16 -1.85 18.15
N LEU A 350 -3.95 -1.30 18.11
CA LEU A 350 -3.69 0.14 18.02
C LEU A 350 -4.41 0.74 16.80
N MET A 351 -4.28 0.14 15.62
CA MET A 351 -4.97 0.62 14.41
C MET A 351 -6.49 0.56 14.53
N VAL A 352 -7.05 -0.48 15.18
CA VAL A 352 -8.49 -0.54 15.46
C VAL A 352 -8.94 0.59 16.39
N GLY A 353 -8.17 0.87 17.44
CA GLY A 353 -8.44 1.98 18.36
C GLY A 353 -8.45 3.34 17.65
N ILE A 354 -7.44 3.62 16.82
CA ILE A 354 -7.36 4.84 16.01
C ILE A 354 -8.51 4.88 14.99
N GLY A 355 -8.80 3.75 14.35
CA GLY A 355 -9.93 3.60 13.42
C GLY A 355 -11.29 3.83 14.08
N ALA A 356 -11.42 3.57 15.37
CA ALA A 356 -12.62 3.88 16.16
C ALA A 356 -12.75 5.38 16.44
N VAL A 357 -11.65 6.06 16.81
CA VAL A 357 -11.64 7.50 17.08
C VAL A 357 -12.04 8.32 15.84
N PHE A 358 -11.51 7.94 14.67
CA PHE A 358 -11.77 8.61 13.39
C PHE A 358 -12.76 7.87 12.50
N ALA A 359 -13.66 7.09 13.09
CA ALA A 359 -14.63 6.29 12.35
C ALA A 359 -15.53 7.19 11.47
N ARG A 360 -15.71 6.81 10.20
CA ARG A 360 -16.69 7.42 9.31
C ARG A 360 -17.73 6.38 8.94
N PHE A 361 -18.98 6.61 9.33
CA PHE A 361 -20.09 5.69 9.07
C PHE A 361 -20.89 6.02 7.81
N ASP A 362 -20.88 7.29 7.36
CA ASP A 362 -21.57 7.72 6.14
C ASP A 362 -20.62 7.73 4.93
N TRP A 363 -20.22 6.54 4.48
CA TRP A 363 -19.45 6.37 3.26
C TRP A 363 -20.27 5.61 2.21
N THR A 364 -20.27 6.15 0.99
CA THR A 364 -20.82 5.49 -0.21
C THR A 364 -19.71 4.86 -1.07
N ASP A 365 -18.49 5.41 -0.96
CA ASP A 365 -17.29 4.95 -1.65
C ASP A 365 -16.30 4.32 -0.66
N ALA A 366 -15.84 3.09 -0.95
CA ALA A 366 -14.82 2.39 -0.14
C ALA A 366 -13.45 3.10 -0.09
N ARG A 367 -13.25 4.15 -0.91
CA ARG A 367 -12.06 5.03 -0.87
C ARG A 367 -12.17 6.11 0.20
N ARG A 368 -13.39 6.49 0.59
CA ARG A 368 -13.67 7.52 1.61
C ARG A 368 -13.93 6.92 2.99
N MET A 369 -13.87 5.59 3.09
CA MET A 369 -14.11 4.84 4.33
C MET A 369 -13.09 5.16 5.42
N MET A 370 -11.84 5.47 5.05
CA MET A 370 -10.81 5.87 6.02
C MET A 370 -10.64 7.38 6.02
N HIS A 371 -10.63 7.96 7.22
CA HIS A 371 -10.36 9.38 7.41
C HIS A 371 -8.86 9.66 7.17
N PRO A 372 -8.47 10.61 6.30
CA PRO A 372 -7.05 10.90 6.02
C PRO A 372 -6.23 11.18 7.28
N VAL A 373 -6.74 12.03 8.19
CA VAL A 373 -6.10 12.31 9.50
C VAL A 373 -5.87 11.03 10.33
N GLY A 374 -6.86 10.14 10.40
CA GLY A 374 -6.71 8.87 11.12
C GLY A 374 -5.63 7.97 10.50
N VAL A 375 -5.49 7.98 9.17
CA VAL A 375 -4.40 7.27 8.48
C VAL A 375 -3.04 7.89 8.82
N PHE A 376 -2.89 9.21 8.80
CA PHE A 376 -1.63 9.87 9.15
C PHE A 376 -1.23 9.63 10.62
N ILE A 377 -2.17 9.78 11.56
CA ILE A 377 -1.91 9.51 12.98
C ILE A 377 -1.59 8.02 13.19
N GLY A 378 -2.33 7.12 12.54
CA GLY A 378 -2.07 5.69 12.55
C GLY A 378 -0.68 5.35 12.04
N MET A 379 -0.30 5.85 10.87
CA MET A 379 1.05 5.66 10.32
C MET A 379 2.13 6.23 11.22
N GLY A 380 1.93 7.42 11.79
CA GLY A 380 2.86 8.04 12.72
C GLY A 380 3.08 7.21 13.99
N LEU A 381 1.99 6.78 14.65
CA LEU A 381 2.06 5.96 15.86
C LEU A 381 2.60 4.55 15.59
N PHE A 382 2.25 3.95 14.44
CA PHE A 382 2.85 2.68 14.02
C PHE A 382 4.36 2.81 13.90
N SER A 383 4.83 3.82 13.16
CA SER A 383 6.26 4.06 12.93
C SER A 383 6.99 4.40 14.24
N LEU A 384 6.34 5.12 15.15
CA LEU A 384 6.90 5.42 16.46
C LEU A 384 7.07 4.15 17.30
N VAL A 385 6.04 3.31 17.41
CA VAL A 385 6.09 2.09 18.22
C VAL A 385 7.08 1.09 17.61
N SER A 386 6.91 0.74 16.33
CA SER A 386 7.83 -0.20 15.65
C SER A 386 9.28 0.32 15.56
N GLY A 387 9.46 1.63 15.36
CA GLY A 387 10.78 2.26 15.39
C GLY A 387 11.41 2.24 16.77
N ALA A 388 10.65 2.52 17.83
CA ALA A 388 11.11 2.40 19.21
C ALA A 388 11.48 0.95 19.55
N SER A 389 10.68 -0.03 19.12
CA SER A 389 10.96 -1.45 19.26
C SER A 389 12.30 -1.83 18.59
N ALA A 390 12.51 -1.42 17.34
CA ALA A 390 13.76 -1.65 16.63
C ALA A 390 14.97 -0.99 17.32
N LEU A 391 14.80 0.25 17.80
CA LEU A 391 15.82 0.99 18.53
C LEU A 391 16.17 0.32 19.86
N LEU A 392 15.18 -0.14 20.63
CA LEU A 392 15.39 -0.85 21.89
C LEU A 392 16.20 -2.13 21.68
N LEU A 393 15.90 -2.90 20.64
CA LEU A 393 16.67 -4.09 20.28
C LEU A 393 18.11 -3.75 19.87
N GLY A 394 18.30 -2.68 19.09
CA GLY A 394 19.64 -2.19 18.75
C GLY A 394 20.44 -1.71 19.97
N ILE A 395 19.80 -0.98 20.88
CA ILE A 395 20.39 -0.53 22.15
C ILE A 395 20.77 -1.74 23.02
N ALA A 396 19.95 -2.79 23.07
CA ALA A 396 20.28 -3.99 23.82
C ALA A 396 21.57 -4.66 23.34
N ILE A 397 21.76 -4.74 22.02
CA ILE A 397 23.00 -5.27 21.42
C ILE A 397 24.20 -4.40 21.80
N ALA A 398 24.06 -3.08 21.67
CA ALA A 398 25.12 -2.13 22.03
C ALA A 398 25.46 -2.18 23.53
N LEU A 399 24.44 -2.27 24.39
CA LEU A 399 24.61 -2.34 25.83
C LEU A 399 25.33 -3.62 26.23
N ALA A 400 24.93 -4.77 25.70
CA ALA A 400 25.60 -6.04 25.95
C ALA A 400 27.08 -6.01 25.56
N ALA A 401 27.42 -5.34 24.45
CA ALA A 401 28.80 -5.18 24.01
C ALA A 401 29.64 -4.30 24.97
N VAL A 402 29.06 -3.23 25.51
CA VAL A 402 29.74 -2.29 26.40
C VAL A 402 29.86 -2.82 27.83
N THR A 403 28.80 -3.37 28.40
CA THR A 403 28.74 -3.77 29.81
C THR A 403 29.17 -5.21 30.05
N ARG A 404 29.47 -5.98 29.00
CA ARG A 404 29.73 -7.44 29.03
C ARG A 404 28.63 -8.25 29.72
N PHE A 405 27.40 -7.72 29.76
CA PHE A 405 26.25 -8.50 30.24
C PHE A 405 25.87 -9.58 29.21
N PRO A 406 25.22 -10.67 29.63
CA PRO A 406 24.72 -11.68 28.70
C PRO A 406 23.81 -11.04 27.64
N LEU A 407 24.13 -11.25 26.35
CA LEU A 407 23.37 -10.69 25.22
C LEU A 407 21.90 -11.13 25.23
N PHE A 408 21.63 -12.35 25.69
CA PHE A 408 20.28 -12.88 25.75
C PHE A 408 19.39 -12.18 26.80
N THR A 409 19.95 -11.78 27.95
CA THR A 409 19.15 -11.13 29.01
C THR A 409 18.80 -9.70 28.64
N THR A 410 19.75 -8.96 28.06
CA THR A 410 19.51 -7.60 27.55
C THR A 410 18.52 -7.60 26.39
N TRP A 411 18.60 -8.59 25.49
CA TRP A 411 17.64 -8.79 24.42
C TRP A 411 16.22 -9.08 24.94
N LEU A 412 16.07 -10.01 25.89
CA LEU A 412 14.77 -10.30 26.50
C LEU A 412 14.19 -9.09 27.22
N ALA A 413 15.02 -8.30 27.92
CA ALA A 413 14.58 -7.06 28.56
C ALA A 413 14.08 -6.03 27.52
N ALA A 414 14.80 -5.84 26.41
CA ALA A 414 14.33 -4.97 25.34
C ALA A 414 13.04 -5.47 24.68
N MET A 415 12.92 -6.78 24.47
CA MET A 415 11.70 -7.39 23.94
C MET A 415 10.50 -7.19 24.87
N THR A 416 10.65 -7.40 26.18
CA THR A 416 9.55 -7.23 27.13
C THR A 416 9.12 -5.77 27.26
N ILE A 417 10.08 -4.84 27.29
CA ILE A 417 9.80 -3.40 27.31
C ILE A 417 9.09 -2.97 26.02
N SER A 418 9.58 -3.43 24.86
CA SER A 418 8.98 -3.17 23.55
C SER A 418 7.53 -3.64 23.49
N VAL A 419 7.29 -4.91 23.81
CA VAL A 419 5.95 -5.52 23.80
C VAL A 419 5.03 -4.85 24.81
N GLY A 420 5.52 -4.60 26.04
CA GLY A 420 4.77 -3.90 27.08
C GLY A 420 4.36 -2.49 26.66
N GLY A 421 5.29 -1.74 26.06
CA GLY A 421 5.03 -0.41 25.51
C GLY A 421 3.99 -0.45 24.38
N ALA A 422 4.13 -1.37 23.43
CA ALA A 422 3.17 -1.53 22.34
C ALA A 422 1.76 -1.87 22.85
N ILE A 423 1.65 -2.78 23.83
CA ILE A 423 0.37 -3.14 24.46
C ILE A 423 -0.24 -1.94 25.20
N ALA A 424 0.56 -1.19 25.95
CA ALA A 424 0.09 -0.01 26.68
C ALA A 424 -0.49 1.05 25.72
N VAL A 425 0.22 1.36 24.63
CA VAL A 425 -0.25 2.32 23.62
C VAL A 425 -1.51 1.79 22.92
N ALA A 426 -1.57 0.49 22.61
CA ALA A 426 -2.76 -0.13 22.00
C ALA A 426 -3.97 -0.09 22.94
N ALA A 427 -3.78 -0.36 24.24
CA ALA A 427 -4.83 -0.29 25.24
C ALA A 427 -5.37 1.15 25.38
N LEU A 428 -4.49 2.15 25.45
CA LEU A 428 -4.88 3.56 25.46
C LEU A 428 -5.70 3.93 24.22
N ALA A 429 -5.27 3.50 23.03
CA ALA A 429 -6.00 3.75 21.79
C ALA A 429 -7.41 3.14 21.79
N ILE A 430 -7.58 1.92 22.35
CA ILE A 430 -8.92 1.33 22.53
C ILE A 430 -9.75 2.16 23.51
N LEU A 431 -9.17 2.61 24.63
CA LEU A 431 -9.91 3.39 25.63
C LEU A 431 -10.43 4.71 25.04
N PHE A 432 -9.58 5.44 24.31
CA PHE A 432 -9.99 6.65 23.58
C PHE A 432 -11.04 6.34 22.51
N GLY A 433 -10.87 5.26 21.75
CA GLY A 433 -11.85 4.79 20.77
C GLY A 433 -13.21 4.48 21.40
N ASN A 434 -13.22 3.82 22.55
CA ASN A 434 -14.42 3.46 23.30
C ASN A 434 -15.14 4.71 23.83
N GLN A 435 -14.41 5.69 24.38
CA GLN A 435 -15.00 6.95 24.82
C GLN A 435 -15.66 7.70 23.67
N ARG A 436 -14.99 7.76 22.50
CA ARG A 436 -15.53 8.43 21.31
C ARG A 436 -16.79 7.75 20.80
N LEU A 437 -16.81 6.43 20.74
CA LEU A 437 -17.96 5.66 20.27
C LEU A 437 -19.16 5.74 21.24
N ARG A 438 -18.93 5.73 22.55
CA ARG A 438 -20.01 5.97 23.54
C ARG A 438 -20.65 7.34 23.38
N GLY A 439 -19.87 8.36 23.00
CA GLY A 439 -20.41 9.69 22.69
C GLY A 439 -21.41 9.71 21.53
N LEU A 440 -21.36 8.72 20.63
CA LEU A 440 -22.31 8.57 19.52
C LEU A 440 -23.60 7.82 19.92
N GLU A 441 -23.64 7.16 21.08
CA GLU A 441 -24.86 6.47 21.57
C GLU A 441 -25.84 7.46 22.24
N VAL A 442 -25.38 8.65 22.62
CA VAL A 442 -26.13 9.62 23.44
C VAL A 442 -26.67 10.81 22.62
N GLY A 443 -26.24 10.97 21.37
CA GLY A 443 -26.70 12.04 20.45
C GLY A 443 -27.40 11.46 19.25
#